data_AF-A0A345UGN5-F1
#
_entry.id   AF-A0A345UGN5-F1
#
_cell.length_a   1.000
_cell.length_b   1.000
_cell.length_c   1.000
_cell.angle_alpha   90.00
_cell.angle_beta   90.00
_cell.angle_gamma   90.00
#
_symmetry.space_group_name_H-M   'P 1'
#
loop_
_entity.id
_entity.type
_entity.pdbx_description
1 polymer ?
#
loop_
_entity_poly.entity_id
_entity_poly.type
_entity_poly.pdbx_seq_one_letter_code
_entity_poly.pdbx_strand_id
1 'polypeptide(L)'
;MVRFLSEKVQQSSRPLRILELGPGTGTLTKAILRVIRPQDSLDLVEINPHFCRMLRREFRHPNMQVHYADLLEFNPEEKFDYIFSSIPYESIPEEVSKGMWEQKLKLCKPGGLISYYKYVNFNHFRCKFEKELVETCSIDRSFVIRNFPPAQLFTLRIGKEPEAAPAPVKLARKKNSKPRFMLTA
;
A
#
# COMPACT_ATOMS: atom_id res chain seq x y z
N MET A 1 -0.75 -12.06 -5.02
CA MET A 1 -0.37 -10.66 -4.77
C MET A 1 -1.21 -10.00 -3.68
N VAL A 2 -2.55 -10.04 -3.72
CA VAL A 2 -3.41 -9.25 -2.80
C VAL A 2 -3.64 -9.85 -1.40
N ARG A 3 -3.04 -11.00 -1.05
CA ARG A 3 -3.27 -11.69 0.23
C ARG A 3 -3.02 -10.79 1.44
N PHE A 4 -1.83 -10.16 1.51
CA PHE A 4 -1.48 -9.28 2.62
C PHE A 4 -2.33 -8.00 2.67
N LEU A 5 -2.82 -7.53 1.51
CA LEU A 5 -3.81 -6.45 1.50
C LEU A 5 -5.12 -6.92 2.14
N SER A 6 -5.62 -8.13 1.81
CA SER A 6 -6.83 -8.68 2.41
C SER A 6 -6.70 -8.82 3.93
N GLU A 7 -5.57 -9.33 4.42
CA GLU A 7 -5.28 -9.43 5.85
C GLU A 7 -5.26 -8.05 6.52
N LYS A 8 -4.60 -7.05 5.90
CA LYS A 8 -4.54 -5.68 6.44
C LYS A 8 -5.92 -5.00 6.45
N VAL A 9 -6.75 -5.22 5.43
CA VAL A 9 -8.13 -4.73 5.37
C VAL A 9 -8.99 -5.33 6.49
N GLN A 10 -8.82 -6.61 6.81
CA GLN A 10 -9.55 -7.28 7.89
C GLN A 10 -9.13 -6.81 9.28
N GLN A 11 -7.85 -6.48 9.47
CA GLN A 11 -7.29 -6.09 10.77
C GLN A 11 -7.45 -4.59 11.09
N SER A 12 -7.69 -3.75 10.07
CA SER A 12 -7.77 -2.30 10.25
C SER A 12 -9.20 -1.80 10.33
N SER A 13 -9.54 -1.04 11.38
CA SER A 13 -10.83 -0.34 11.48
C SER A 13 -10.87 1.00 10.74
N ARG A 14 -9.71 1.55 10.39
CA ARG A 14 -9.60 2.83 9.66
C ARG A 14 -9.52 2.63 8.14
N PRO A 15 -9.87 3.65 7.34
CA PRO A 15 -9.58 3.67 5.91
C PRO A 15 -8.09 3.43 5.60
N LEU A 16 -7.83 2.67 4.54
CA LEU A 16 -6.51 2.44 3.98
C LEU A 16 -6.34 3.24 2.69
N ARG A 17 -5.14 3.80 2.50
CA ARG A 17 -4.71 4.38 1.21
C ARG A 17 -3.80 3.38 0.50
N ILE A 18 -4.19 2.94 -0.68
CA ILE A 18 -3.45 1.96 -1.49
C ILE A 18 -2.88 2.67 -2.73
N LEU A 19 -1.64 2.37 -3.07
CA LEU A 19 -0.97 2.82 -4.29
C LEU A 19 -0.63 1.61 -5.17
N GLU A 20 -0.92 1.70 -6.45
CA GLU A 20 -0.45 0.76 -7.47
C GLU A 20 0.44 1.50 -8.47
N LEU A 21 1.69 1.02 -8.59
CA LEU A 21 2.71 1.56 -9.48
C LEU A 21 2.85 0.67 -10.71
N GLY A 22 2.72 1.26 -11.89
CA GLY A 22 2.74 0.54 -13.16
C GLY A 22 1.58 -0.45 -13.31
N PRO A 23 0.31 -0.02 -13.19
CA PRO A 23 -0.86 -0.89 -13.33
C PRO A 23 -0.96 -1.55 -14.73
N GLY A 24 -0.36 -0.96 -15.77
CA GLY A 24 -0.42 -1.47 -17.14
C GLY A 24 -1.86 -1.65 -17.61
N THR A 25 -2.24 -2.88 -17.97
CA THR A 25 -3.61 -3.21 -18.39
C THR A 25 -4.60 -3.42 -17.23
N GLY A 26 -4.18 -3.27 -15.97
CA GLY A 26 -5.07 -3.30 -14.81
C GLY A 26 -5.38 -4.70 -14.24
N THR A 27 -4.58 -5.72 -14.58
CA THR A 27 -4.75 -7.08 -14.05
C THR A 27 -4.70 -7.11 -12.52
N LEU A 28 -3.73 -6.40 -11.93
CA LEU A 28 -3.62 -6.28 -10.48
C LEU A 28 -4.66 -5.30 -9.92
N THR A 29 -4.90 -4.16 -10.57
CA THR A 29 -6.00 -3.23 -10.24
C THR A 29 -7.32 -3.97 -10.00
N LYS A 30 -7.70 -4.87 -10.93
CA LYS A 30 -8.92 -5.70 -10.81
C LYS A 30 -8.92 -6.59 -9.56
N ALA A 31 -7.76 -7.12 -9.17
CA ALA A 31 -7.64 -7.94 -7.96
C ALA A 31 -7.70 -7.08 -6.69
N ILE A 32 -7.10 -5.89 -6.68
CA ILE A 32 -7.15 -4.94 -5.57
C ILE A 32 -8.59 -4.48 -5.32
N LEU A 33 -9.31 -4.10 -6.39
CA LEU A 33 -10.70 -3.62 -6.31
C LEU A 33 -11.68 -4.65 -5.75
N ARG A 34 -11.35 -5.95 -5.77
CA ARG A 34 -12.15 -7.02 -5.15
C ARG A 34 -11.96 -7.13 -3.63
N VAL A 35 -10.93 -6.49 -3.09
CA VAL A 35 -10.47 -6.64 -1.70
C VAL A 35 -10.69 -5.36 -0.89
N ILE A 36 -10.47 -4.20 -1.49
CA ILE A 36 -10.62 -2.91 -0.80
C ILE A 36 -12.07 -2.64 -0.42
N ARG A 37 -12.28 -1.89 0.65
CA ARG A 37 -13.61 -1.50 1.14
C ARG A 37 -14.05 -0.17 0.52
N PRO A 38 -15.35 0.17 0.57
CA PRO A 38 -15.84 1.45 0.07
C PRO A 38 -15.15 2.69 0.67
N GLN A 39 -14.64 2.61 1.89
CA GLN A 39 -13.92 3.74 2.53
C GLN A 39 -12.43 3.81 2.18
N ASP A 40 -11.86 2.76 1.59
CA ASP A 40 -10.45 2.74 1.20
C ASP A 40 -10.25 3.48 -0.12
N SER A 41 -9.04 4.01 -0.35
CA SER A 41 -8.68 4.69 -1.60
C SER A 41 -7.62 3.93 -2.39
N LEU A 42 -7.67 4.05 -3.71
CA LEU A 42 -6.72 3.43 -4.64
C LEU A 42 -6.19 4.45 -5.65
N ASP A 43 -4.90 4.72 -5.57
CA ASP A 43 -4.21 5.58 -6.52
C ASP A 43 -3.41 4.71 -7.48
N LEU A 44 -3.59 4.93 -8.78
CA LEU A 44 -2.84 4.25 -9.85
C LEU A 44 -1.87 5.25 -10.48
N VAL A 45 -0.58 4.96 -10.48
CA VAL A 45 0.44 5.81 -11.13
C VAL A 45 1.01 5.08 -12.35
N GLU A 46 0.83 5.68 -13.52
CA GLU A 46 1.20 5.10 -14.80
C GLU A 46 1.83 6.16 -15.72
N ILE A 47 2.97 5.82 -16.31
CA ILE A 47 3.75 6.71 -17.19
C ILE A 47 3.34 6.60 -18.66
N ASN A 48 2.60 5.55 -19.04
CA ASN A 48 2.09 5.40 -20.40
C ASN A 48 0.66 5.97 -20.51
N PRO A 49 0.45 7.05 -21.29
CA PRO A 49 -0.87 7.67 -21.40
C PRO A 49 -1.91 6.75 -22.05
N HIS A 50 -1.50 5.75 -22.84
CA HIS A 50 -2.40 4.74 -23.39
C HIS A 50 -3.02 3.88 -22.29
N PHE A 51 -2.20 3.38 -21.36
CA PHE A 51 -2.68 2.60 -20.22
C PHE A 51 -3.54 3.45 -19.28
N CYS A 52 -3.19 4.71 -19.02
CA CYS A 52 -4.05 5.61 -18.24
C CYS A 52 -5.46 5.73 -18.85
N ARG A 53 -5.57 5.88 -20.18
CA ARG A 53 -6.88 5.93 -20.86
C ARG A 53 -7.63 4.61 -20.75
N MET A 54 -6.96 3.48 -20.90
CA MET A 54 -7.56 2.15 -20.72
C MET A 54 -8.12 1.98 -19.31
N LEU A 55 -7.32 2.27 -18.28
CA LEU A 55 -7.68 2.12 -16.88
C LEU A 55 -8.90 2.98 -16.50
N ARG A 56 -8.93 4.26 -16.94
CA ARG A 56 -10.08 5.15 -16.71
C ARG A 56 -11.36 4.69 -17.40
N ARG A 57 -11.23 3.95 -18.51
CA ARG A 57 -12.38 3.40 -19.24
C ARG A 57 -12.89 2.11 -18.62
N GLU A 58 -11.97 1.22 -18.23
CA GLU A 58 -12.30 -0.12 -17.73
C GLU A 58 -12.78 -0.11 -16.28
N PHE A 59 -12.17 0.72 -15.43
CA PHE A 59 -12.43 0.72 -14.00
C PHE A 59 -13.15 2.00 -13.57
N ARG A 60 -14.31 1.83 -12.90
CA ARG A 60 -15.12 2.89 -12.30
C ARG A 60 -15.29 2.56 -10.82
N HIS A 61 -14.53 3.22 -9.96
CA HIS A 61 -14.66 3.09 -8.50
C HIS A 61 -14.55 4.49 -7.87
N PRO A 62 -15.45 4.89 -6.95
CA PRO A 62 -15.55 6.28 -6.48
C PRO A 62 -14.26 6.79 -5.83
N ASN A 63 -13.52 5.90 -5.16
CA ASN A 63 -12.28 6.23 -4.47
C ASN A 63 -11.03 5.74 -5.21
N MET A 64 -11.12 5.55 -6.52
CA MET A 64 -9.98 5.21 -7.37
C MET A 64 -9.59 6.39 -8.26
N GLN A 65 -8.30 6.72 -8.30
CA GLN A 65 -7.75 7.77 -9.14
C GLN A 65 -6.63 7.24 -10.04
N VAL A 66 -6.59 7.72 -11.28
CA VAL A 66 -5.55 7.36 -12.26
C VAL A 66 -4.70 8.59 -12.55
N HIS A 67 -3.44 8.54 -12.14
CA HIS A 67 -2.43 9.57 -12.30
C HIS A 67 -1.56 9.24 -13.51
N TYR A 68 -1.54 10.15 -14.49
CA TYR A 68 -0.56 10.11 -15.58
C TYR A 68 0.70 10.83 -15.10
N ALA A 69 1.68 10.08 -14.61
CA ALA A 69 2.87 10.64 -13.96
C ALA A 69 4.03 9.64 -13.95
N ASP A 70 5.25 10.16 -13.89
CA ASP A 70 6.41 9.39 -13.45
C ASP A 70 6.35 9.22 -11.92
N LEU A 71 6.67 8.03 -11.44
CA LEU A 71 6.81 7.74 -10.01
C LEU A 71 7.77 8.74 -9.33
N LEU A 72 8.89 9.08 -9.96
CA LEU A 72 9.91 9.96 -9.40
C LEU A 72 9.38 11.39 -9.18
N GLU A 73 8.37 11.79 -9.94
CA GLU A 73 7.73 13.11 -9.85
C GLU A 73 6.42 13.08 -9.06
N PHE A 74 5.90 11.89 -8.75
CA PHE A 74 4.65 11.72 -8.03
C PHE A 74 4.79 12.06 -6.54
N ASN A 75 4.23 13.20 -6.13
CA ASN A 75 4.31 13.72 -4.76
C ASN A 75 2.91 14.06 -4.21
N PRO A 76 2.15 13.07 -3.73
CA PRO A 76 0.87 13.30 -3.08
C PRO A 76 1.04 13.89 -1.67
N GLU A 77 0.00 14.55 -1.17
CA GLU A 77 0.00 15.16 0.16
C GLU A 77 0.11 14.14 1.31
N GLU A 78 -0.48 12.96 1.12
CA GLU A 78 -0.54 11.91 2.13
C GLU A 78 0.11 10.62 1.64
N LYS A 79 0.68 9.88 2.59
CA LYS A 79 1.36 8.60 2.38
C LYS A 79 0.39 7.42 2.27
N PHE A 80 0.89 6.28 1.82
CA PHE A 80 0.13 5.06 1.59
C PHE A 80 0.37 3.99 2.64
N ASP A 81 -0.69 3.25 2.95
CA ASP A 81 -0.67 2.10 3.85
C ASP A 81 -0.17 0.83 3.16
N TYR A 82 -0.35 0.77 1.84
CA TYR A 82 0.04 -0.35 1.01
C TYR A 82 0.45 0.14 -0.37
N ILE A 83 1.62 -0.27 -0.84
CA ILE A 83 2.10 0.01 -2.19
C ILE A 83 2.28 -1.32 -2.93
N PHE A 84 1.66 -1.43 -4.10
CA PHE A 84 1.96 -2.46 -5.09
C PHE A 84 2.85 -1.90 -6.17
N SER A 85 3.81 -2.69 -6.64
CA SER A 85 4.64 -2.34 -7.79
C SER A 85 4.71 -3.49 -8.78
N SER A 86 4.28 -3.22 -10.00
CA SER A 86 4.42 -4.13 -11.16
C SER A 86 5.46 -3.64 -12.17
N ILE A 87 6.26 -2.62 -11.80
CA ILE A 87 7.34 -2.06 -12.63
C ILE A 87 8.44 -3.12 -12.85
N PRO A 88 8.90 -3.35 -14.10
CA PRO A 88 9.98 -4.29 -14.41
C PRO A 88 11.36 -3.65 -14.17
N TYR A 89 11.80 -3.67 -12.90
CA TYR A 89 13.07 -3.07 -12.46
C TYR A 89 14.32 -3.63 -13.16
N GLU A 90 14.24 -4.84 -13.70
CA GLU A 90 15.39 -5.53 -14.32
C GLU A 90 15.90 -4.81 -15.58
N SER A 91 15.03 -4.05 -16.25
CA SER A 91 15.34 -3.26 -17.44
C SER A 91 15.76 -1.81 -17.13
N ILE A 92 15.72 -1.40 -15.86
CA ILE A 92 15.91 -0.01 -15.43
C ILE A 92 17.37 0.20 -14.95
N PRO A 93 18.03 1.32 -15.31
CA PRO A 93 19.36 1.66 -14.79
C PRO A 93 19.40 1.67 -13.26
N GLU A 94 20.52 1.25 -12.66
CA GLU A 94 20.63 1.08 -11.20
C GLU A 94 20.28 2.38 -10.42
N GLU A 95 20.80 3.53 -10.85
CA GLU A 95 20.52 4.82 -10.20
C GLU A 95 19.04 5.22 -10.28
N VAL A 96 18.39 4.96 -11.41
CA VAL A 96 16.96 5.22 -11.57
C VAL A 96 16.16 4.27 -10.68
N SER A 97 16.52 2.99 -10.67
CA SER A 97 15.88 1.99 -9.81
C SER A 97 16.04 2.35 -8.33
N LYS A 98 17.22 2.84 -7.92
CA LYS A 98 17.48 3.32 -6.55
C LYS A 98 16.56 4.48 -6.21
N GLY A 99 16.48 5.51 -7.07
CA GLY A 99 15.57 6.64 -6.86
C GLY A 99 14.10 6.21 -6.77
N MET A 100 13.67 5.24 -7.58
CA MET A 100 12.32 4.68 -7.49
C MET A 100 12.07 3.98 -6.14
N TRP A 101 13.08 3.27 -5.60
CA TRP A 101 13.00 2.67 -4.27
C TRP A 101 12.93 3.71 -3.16
N GLU A 102 13.79 4.72 -3.19
CA GLU A 102 13.76 5.83 -2.23
C GLU A 102 12.41 6.53 -2.24
N GLN A 103 11.85 6.79 -3.42
CA GLN A 103 10.54 7.40 -3.56
C GLN A 103 9.42 6.50 -3.02
N LYS A 104 9.43 5.19 -3.31
CA LYS A 104 8.47 4.25 -2.69
C LYS A 104 8.54 4.27 -1.17
N LEU A 105 9.74 4.28 -0.60
CA LEU A 105 9.92 4.36 0.86
C LEU A 105 9.39 5.68 1.43
N LYS A 106 9.61 6.81 0.74
CA LYS A 106 9.08 8.13 1.13
C LYS A 106 7.55 8.13 1.13
N LEU A 107 6.94 7.53 0.10
CA LEU A 107 5.49 7.42 -0.08
C LEU A 107 4.83 6.42 0.88
N CYS A 108 5.58 5.48 1.44
CA CYS A 108 5.06 4.48 2.36
C CYS A 108 4.95 5.04 3.79
N LYS A 109 3.82 4.80 4.46
CA LYS A 109 3.67 5.09 5.90
C LYS A 109 4.59 4.19 6.73
N PRO A 110 5.04 4.63 7.92
CA PRO A 110 5.62 3.72 8.90
C PRO A 110 4.65 2.57 9.24
N GLY A 111 5.15 1.33 9.25
CA GLY A 111 4.35 0.11 9.35
C GLY A 111 3.58 -0.28 8.08
N GLY A 112 3.78 0.47 6.98
CA GLY A 112 3.17 0.20 5.68
C GLY A 112 3.81 -1.01 4.97
N LEU A 113 3.11 -1.52 3.96
CA LEU A 113 3.56 -2.67 3.18
C LEU A 113 3.91 -2.28 1.75
N ILE A 114 4.95 -2.89 1.20
CA ILE A 114 5.29 -2.81 -0.22
C ILE A 114 5.32 -4.23 -0.78
N SER A 115 4.45 -4.53 -1.74
CA SER A 115 4.49 -5.79 -2.49
C SER A 115 4.90 -5.56 -3.94
N TYR A 116 5.84 -6.37 -4.41
CA TYR A 116 6.28 -6.35 -5.80
C TYR A 116 6.73 -7.74 -6.22
N TYR A 117 6.84 -7.98 -7.52
CA TYR A 117 7.31 -9.26 -8.03
C TYR A 117 8.50 -9.07 -8.97
N LYS A 118 9.31 -10.13 -9.09
CA LYS A 118 10.41 -10.25 -10.05
C LYS A 118 10.22 -11.54 -10.83
N TYR A 119 10.51 -11.54 -12.13
CA TYR A 119 10.47 -12.77 -12.92
C TYR A 119 11.71 -13.63 -12.59
N VAL A 120 11.51 -14.94 -12.36
CA VAL A 120 12.56 -15.85 -11.88
C VAL A 120 13.76 -15.91 -12.83
N ASN A 121 13.52 -15.83 -14.16
CA ASN A 121 14.57 -15.80 -15.18
C ASN A 121 15.48 -14.55 -15.10
N PHE A 122 15.04 -13.51 -14.38
CA PHE A 122 15.76 -12.25 -14.21
C PHE A 122 15.89 -11.86 -12.74
N ASN A 123 15.82 -12.83 -11.82
CA ASN A 123 15.82 -12.61 -10.37
C ASN A 123 17.19 -12.22 -9.79
N HIS A 124 18.01 -11.51 -10.57
CA HIS A 124 19.22 -10.89 -10.07
C HIS A 124 18.90 -9.48 -9.57
N PHE A 125 19.30 -9.18 -8.33
CA PHE A 125 19.24 -7.83 -7.82
C PHE A 125 20.30 -6.98 -8.51
N ARG A 126 19.90 -6.23 -9.53
CA ARG A 126 20.78 -5.23 -10.17
C ARG A 126 21.03 -4.02 -9.27
N CYS A 127 20.08 -3.71 -8.39
CA CYS A 127 20.17 -2.60 -7.46
C CYS A 127 20.57 -3.13 -6.07
N LYS A 128 21.73 -2.71 -5.56
CA LYS A 128 22.19 -3.12 -4.23
C LYS A 128 21.24 -2.67 -3.12
N PHE A 129 20.68 -1.47 -3.27
CA PHE A 129 19.72 -0.91 -2.32
C PHE A 129 18.43 -1.74 -2.22
N GLU A 130 17.91 -2.20 -3.37
CA GLU A 130 16.77 -3.14 -3.39
C GLU A 130 17.10 -4.42 -2.61
N LYS A 131 18.28 -5.00 -2.86
CA LYS A 131 18.70 -6.24 -2.20
C LYS A 131 18.73 -6.09 -0.67
N GLU A 132 19.33 -5.01 -0.19
CA GLU A 132 19.41 -4.71 1.25
C GLU A 132 18.03 -4.53 1.88
N LEU A 133 17.10 -3.84 1.21
CA LEU A 133 15.72 -3.72 1.68
C LEU A 133 15.00 -5.07 1.76
N VAL A 134 15.19 -5.92 0.77
CA VAL A 134 14.60 -7.27 0.77
C VAL A 134 15.19 -8.14 1.87
N GLU A 135 16.48 -8.01 2.19
CA GLU A 135 17.13 -8.75 3.27
C GLU A 135 16.68 -8.28 4.66
N THR A 136 16.42 -6.98 4.84
CA THR A 136 16.12 -6.39 6.15
C THR A 136 14.63 -6.26 6.46
N CYS A 137 13.79 -6.04 5.44
CA CYS A 137 12.38 -5.67 5.62
C CYS A 137 11.38 -6.71 5.10
N SER A 138 11.86 -7.78 4.44
CA SER A 138 10.97 -8.79 3.86
C SER A 138 10.27 -9.62 4.93
N ILE A 139 8.95 -9.68 4.86
CA ILE A 139 8.11 -10.53 5.70
C ILE A 139 7.55 -11.74 4.96
N ASP A 140 7.59 -11.73 3.62
CA ASP A 140 7.19 -12.87 2.79
C ASP A 140 7.97 -12.90 1.48
N ARG A 141 8.36 -14.12 1.07
CA ARG A 141 8.95 -14.43 -0.24
C ARG A 141 8.26 -15.66 -0.79
N SER A 142 7.29 -15.47 -1.67
CA SER A 142 6.47 -16.56 -2.21
C SER A 142 6.67 -16.71 -3.72
N PHE A 143 6.70 -17.94 -4.22
CA PHE A 143 6.76 -18.21 -5.66
C PHE A 143 5.34 -18.30 -6.25
N VAL A 144 5.14 -17.63 -7.38
CA VAL A 144 3.91 -17.71 -8.18
C VAL A 144 4.22 -18.52 -9.43
N ILE A 145 4.01 -19.84 -9.34
CA ILE A 145 4.25 -20.80 -10.43
C ILE A 145 3.19 -20.68 -11.54
N ARG A 146 2.01 -20.10 -11.23
CA ARG A 146 0.88 -19.97 -12.16
C ARG A 146 0.99 -18.83 -13.19
N ASN A 147 2.12 -18.11 -13.21
CA ASN A 147 2.52 -17.26 -14.32
C ASN A 147 3.68 -17.98 -15.03
N PHE A 148 3.58 -18.21 -16.33
CA PHE A 148 4.76 -18.56 -17.13
C PHE A 148 5.25 -17.25 -17.77
N PRO A 149 6.48 -16.79 -17.49
CA PRO A 149 7.49 -17.38 -16.63
C PRO A 149 7.21 -17.17 -15.12
N PRO A 150 7.66 -18.10 -14.24
CA PRO A 150 7.41 -18.04 -12.81
C PRO A 150 7.91 -16.70 -12.24
N ALA A 151 7.15 -16.13 -11.32
CA ALA A 151 7.49 -14.87 -10.66
C ALA A 151 7.69 -15.09 -9.16
N GLN A 152 8.69 -14.45 -8.58
CA GLN A 152 8.88 -14.38 -7.14
C GLN A 152 8.20 -13.11 -6.63
N LEU A 153 7.27 -13.27 -5.70
CA LEU A 153 6.59 -12.20 -4.99
C LEU A 153 7.35 -11.88 -3.71
N PHE A 154 7.58 -10.60 -3.47
CA PHE A 154 8.16 -10.07 -2.25
C PHE A 154 7.14 -9.16 -1.58
N THR A 155 7.01 -9.29 -0.25
CA THR A 155 6.26 -8.32 0.56
C THR A 155 7.16 -7.82 1.68
N LEU A 156 7.37 -6.51 1.71
CA LEU A 156 8.23 -5.81 2.66
C LEU A 156 7.36 -5.02 3.64
N ARG A 157 7.77 -4.97 4.91
CA ARG A 157 7.21 -4.07 5.92
C ARG A 157 8.17 -2.93 6.20
N ILE A 158 7.71 -1.69 6.02
CA ILE A 158 8.58 -0.50 6.07
C ILE A 158 8.42 0.22 7.41
N GLY A 159 9.51 0.32 8.16
CA GLY A 159 9.53 0.98 9.47
C GLY A 159 8.81 0.19 10.58
N LYS A 160 8.93 0.68 11.82
CA LYS A 160 8.13 0.17 12.95
C LYS A 160 6.73 0.78 12.88
N GLU A 161 5.71 -0.03 13.14
CA GLU A 161 4.34 0.44 13.31
C GLU A 161 4.33 1.46 14.46
N PRO A 162 3.72 2.65 14.31
CA PRO A 162 3.48 3.49 15.46
C PRO A 162 2.59 2.68 16.40
N GLU A 163 3.06 2.44 17.62
CA GLU A 163 2.30 1.80 18.68
C GLU A 163 0.90 2.41 18.71
N ALA A 164 -0.12 1.56 18.55
CA ALA A 164 -1.50 2.03 18.47
C ALA A 164 -1.77 2.94 19.66
N ALA A 165 -2.14 4.19 19.41
CA ALA A 165 -2.52 5.11 20.47
C ALA A 165 -3.55 4.42 21.36
N PRO A 166 -3.35 4.39 22.69
CA PRO A 166 -4.26 3.68 23.58
C PRO A 166 -5.68 4.18 23.33
N ALA A 167 -6.61 3.24 23.19
CA ALA A 167 -8.01 3.55 22.97
C ALA A 167 -8.46 4.62 23.98
N PRO A 168 -9.23 5.64 23.57
CA PRO A 168 -9.64 6.70 24.48
C PRO A 168 -10.35 6.07 25.68
N VAL A 169 -9.76 6.29 26.86
CA VAL A 169 -10.32 5.86 28.14
C VAL A 169 -11.72 6.43 28.20
N LYS A 170 -12.76 5.57 28.22
CA LYS A 170 -14.13 6.00 28.47
C LYS A 170 -14.16 6.67 29.83
N LEU A 171 -14.21 8.00 29.86
CA LEU A 171 -14.43 8.76 31.08
C LEU A 171 -15.82 8.36 31.60
N ALA A 172 -15.85 7.52 32.63
CA ALA A 172 -17.07 7.21 33.36
C ALA A 172 -17.62 8.54 33.92
N ARG A 173 -18.77 8.98 33.40
CA ARG A 173 -19.52 10.10 33.98
C ARG A 173 -19.86 9.73 35.43
N LYS A 174 -19.17 10.35 36.41
CA LYS A 174 -19.60 10.31 37.81
C LYS A 174 -21.03 10.87 37.88
N LYS A 175 -22.00 10.03 38.25
CA LYS A 175 -23.35 10.48 38.63
C LYS A 175 -23.20 11.32 39.89
N ASN A 176 -23.37 12.63 39.78
CA ASN A 176 -23.57 13.50 40.94
C ASN A 176 -24.93 13.19 41.56
N SER A 177 -24.93 12.46 42.67
CA SER A 177 -26.03 12.41 43.62
C SER A 177 -26.14 13.75 44.33
N LYS A 178 -27.22 14.51 44.10
CA LYS A 178 -27.55 15.70 44.90
C LYS A 178 -28.00 15.27 46.30
N PRO A 179 -27.58 15.93 47.39
CA PRO A 179 -28.16 15.71 48.70
C PRO A 179 -29.54 16.40 48.80
N ARG A 180 -30.49 15.68 49.40
CA ARG A 180 -31.86 16.12 49.67
C ARG A 180 -31.84 16.86 51.01
N PHE A 181 -31.90 18.19 51.00
CA PHE A 181 -32.14 18.95 52.24
C PHE A 181 -33.64 18.90 52.56
N MET A 182 -33.98 18.30 53.70
CA MET A 182 -35.23 18.52 54.42
C MET A 182 -35.22 19.93 54.99
N LEU A 183 -36.31 20.67 54.83
CA LEU A 183 -36.63 21.81 55.68
C LEU A 183 -38.04 21.61 56.23
N THR A 184 -38.06 21.38 57.54
CA THR A 184 -39.17 21.58 58.46
C THR A 184 -39.41 23.08 58.67
N ALA A 185 -40.64 23.54 58.44
CA ALA A 185 -41.41 24.48 59.26
C ALA A 185 -42.77 24.68 58.59
#